data_AF-A0A1V9XHN1-F1
#
_entry.id   AF-A0A1V9XHN1-F1
#
_cell.length_a   1.000
_cell.length_b   1.000
_cell.length_c   1.000
_cell.angle_alpha   90.00
_cell.angle_beta   90.00
_cell.angle_gamma   90.00
#
_symmetry.space_group_name_H-M   'P 1'
#
loop_
_entity.id
_entity.type
_entity.pdbx_description
1 polymer ?
#
loop_
_entity_poly.entity_id
_entity_poly.type
_entity_poly.pdbx_seq_one_letter_code
_entity_poly.pdbx_strand_id
1 'polypeptide(L)'
;MEDSESISLDELFKFGLHAVQELEDLTPQDAKYDEIVSEALKKLQHCTELVNQLHLFSVNESVEEIATPVLKFLLLPALLASLSPRKKDDRLLLIEQSEIYFKDFLKRCSEYGLTKWEDKKDEDAEAKEGQRTIERSLENAARQRNSKIDRYKEQQRLEGVILKLEKTLEKNGVTSVQDDEAREYYLSLIQFWCLKAVDELVSVEHEKAILQHMRSLPKEGKTKHEAQPKKPFKPFIITKSAEQKKVYGAGYPSLPVLSVDEFYEQKYGKEAQAGKSDHCSC
;
A
#
# COMPACT_ATOMS: atom_id res chain seq x y z
N MET A 1 -36.16 -30.18 0.27
CA MET A 1 -36.21 -29.16 1.32
C MET A 1 -34.88 -29.28 2.01
N GLU A 2 -33.93 -28.46 1.60
CA GLU A 2 -32.62 -28.40 2.27
C GLU A 2 -32.81 -27.54 3.51
N ASP A 3 -32.49 -28.12 4.67
CA ASP A 3 -32.44 -27.42 5.95
C ASP A 3 -31.39 -26.30 5.84
N SER A 4 -31.82 -25.08 5.52
CA SER A 4 -30.95 -23.92 5.69
C SER A 4 -30.92 -23.60 7.18
N GLU A 5 -29.88 -24.06 7.87
CA GLU A 5 -29.51 -23.48 9.16
C GLU A 5 -29.44 -21.97 8.99
N SER A 6 -30.30 -21.24 9.69
CA SER A 6 -30.36 -19.79 9.63
C SER A 6 -29.13 -19.23 10.34
N ILE A 7 -28.04 -18.99 9.59
CA ILE A 7 -26.82 -18.36 10.11
C ILE A 7 -27.16 -16.96 10.60
N SER A 8 -26.70 -16.62 11.80
CA SER A 8 -26.96 -15.31 12.40
C SER A 8 -26.10 -14.20 11.76
N LEU A 9 -26.61 -12.97 11.79
CA LEU A 9 -25.87 -11.77 11.36
C LEU A 9 -24.52 -11.62 12.06
N ASP A 10 -24.46 -11.98 13.34
CA ASP A 10 -23.24 -11.91 14.13
C ASP A 10 -22.20 -12.93 13.64
N GLU A 11 -22.61 -14.16 13.36
CA GLU A 11 -21.70 -15.20 12.83
C GLU A 11 -21.16 -14.83 11.44
N LEU A 12 -22.00 -14.30 10.55
CA LEU A 12 -21.56 -13.83 9.22
C LEU A 12 -20.51 -12.73 9.34
N PHE A 13 -20.75 -11.76 10.23
CA PHE A 13 -19.83 -10.65 10.45
C PHE A 13 -18.51 -11.11 11.08
N LYS A 14 -18.59 -11.90 12.16
CA LYS A 14 -17.41 -12.43 12.87
C LYS A 14 -16.51 -13.24 11.95
N PHE A 15 -17.10 -14.04 11.07
CA PHE A 15 -16.33 -14.78 10.07
C PHE A 15 -15.53 -13.83 9.16
N GLY A 16 -16.17 -12.79 8.63
CA GLY A 16 -15.50 -11.83 7.75
C GLY A 16 -14.41 -11.03 8.47
N LEU A 17 -14.64 -10.63 9.72
CA LEU A 17 -13.63 -9.93 10.52
C LEU A 17 -12.42 -10.82 10.83
N HIS A 18 -12.66 -12.06 11.24
CA HIS A 18 -11.59 -13.04 11.49
C HIS A 18 -10.81 -13.37 10.21
N ALA A 19 -11.50 -13.51 9.07
CA ALA A 19 -10.85 -13.75 7.79
C ALA A 19 -9.88 -12.64 7.41
N VAL A 20 -10.20 -11.37 7.70
CA VAL A 20 -9.27 -10.26 7.46
C VAL A 20 -7.99 -10.42 8.29
N GLN A 21 -8.12 -10.79 9.58
CA GLN A 21 -6.98 -11.01 10.47
C GLN A 21 -6.14 -12.22 10.02
N GLU A 22 -6.79 -13.34 9.73
CA GLU A 22 -6.12 -14.56 9.28
C GLU A 22 -5.36 -14.36 7.95
N LEU A 23 -5.92 -13.56 7.02
CA LEU A 23 -5.31 -13.25 5.74
C LEU A 23 -4.14 -12.24 5.82
N GLU A 24 -3.85 -11.66 6.99
CA GLU A 24 -2.63 -10.89 7.23
C GLU A 24 -1.42 -11.82 7.44
N ASP A 25 -1.64 -13.03 7.96
CA ASP A 25 -0.59 -14.04 8.19
C ASP A 25 -0.40 -15.02 7.02
N LEU A 26 -1.34 -15.04 6.07
CA LEU A 26 -1.33 -15.93 4.90
C LEU A 26 -0.81 -15.25 3.63
N THR A 27 -0.23 -16.06 2.75
CA THR A 27 0.20 -15.67 1.41
C THR A 27 -0.78 -16.20 0.34
N PRO A 28 -0.85 -15.58 -0.85
CA PRO A 28 -1.69 -16.08 -1.95
C PRO A 28 -1.34 -17.49 -2.49
N GLN A 29 -0.24 -18.08 -2.01
CA GLN A 29 0.21 -19.44 -2.35
C GLN A 29 -0.35 -20.48 -1.39
N ASP A 30 -0.85 -20.07 -0.22
CA ASP A 30 -1.39 -20.97 0.77
C ASP A 30 -2.72 -21.58 0.29
N ALA A 31 -2.87 -22.89 0.48
CA ALA A 31 -4.00 -23.65 -0.06
C ALA A 31 -5.37 -23.14 0.43
N LYS A 32 -5.42 -22.59 1.64
CA LYS A 32 -6.64 -22.06 2.26
C LYS A 32 -6.96 -20.61 1.84
N TYR A 33 -6.00 -19.88 1.25
CA TYR A 33 -6.14 -18.45 0.98
C TYR A 33 -7.37 -18.14 0.11
N ASP A 34 -7.49 -18.83 -1.03
CA ASP A 34 -8.57 -18.58 -1.98
C ASP A 34 -9.95 -18.98 -1.41
N GLU A 35 -9.99 -20.04 -0.59
CA GLU A 35 -11.21 -20.51 0.09
C GLU A 35 -11.68 -19.48 1.13
N ILE A 36 -10.78 -19.02 2.01
CA ILE A 36 -11.07 -18.01 3.04
C ILE A 36 -11.56 -16.71 2.40
N VAL A 37 -10.87 -16.22 1.36
CA VAL A 37 -11.28 -15.00 0.64
C VAL A 37 -12.67 -15.15 0.04
N SER A 38 -12.93 -16.26 -0.65
CA SER A 38 -14.21 -16.49 -1.33
C SER A 38 -15.37 -16.63 -0.34
N GLU A 39 -15.16 -17.36 0.75
CA GLU A 39 -16.16 -17.58 1.77
C GLU A 39 -16.45 -16.30 2.57
N ALA A 40 -15.41 -15.51 2.89
CA ALA A 40 -15.55 -14.26 3.62
C ALA A 40 -16.33 -13.23 2.79
N LEU A 41 -16.03 -13.09 1.49
CA LEU A 41 -16.77 -12.22 0.59
C LEU A 41 -18.24 -12.62 0.51
N LYS A 42 -18.55 -13.92 0.36
CA LYS A 42 -19.93 -14.42 0.30
C LYS A 42 -20.70 -14.11 1.58
N LYS A 43 -20.11 -14.37 2.76
CA LYS A 43 -20.75 -14.14 4.06
C LYS A 43 -20.94 -12.64 4.35
N LEU A 44 -19.98 -11.79 4.01
CA LEU A 44 -20.09 -10.34 4.19
C LEU A 44 -21.11 -9.71 3.25
N GLN A 45 -21.22 -10.20 2.00
CA GLN A 45 -22.26 -9.79 1.06
C GLN A 45 -23.64 -10.16 1.61
N HIS A 46 -23.82 -11.41 2.06
CA HIS A 46 -25.08 -11.84 2.68
C HIS A 46 -25.41 -11.05 3.95
N CYS A 47 -24.41 -10.76 4.79
CA CYS A 47 -24.59 -9.91 5.97
C CYS A 47 -25.06 -8.50 5.57
N THR A 48 -24.49 -7.93 4.51
CA THR A 48 -24.90 -6.62 3.98
C THR A 48 -26.34 -6.62 3.48
N GLU A 49 -26.77 -7.68 2.78
CA GLU A 49 -28.16 -7.84 2.32
C GLU A 49 -29.13 -7.84 3.51
N LEU A 50 -28.84 -8.64 4.54
CA LEU A 50 -29.66 -8.74 5.74
C LEU A 50 -29.71 -7.42 6.53
N VAL A 51 -28.58 -6.73 6.69
CA VAL A 51 -28.50 -5.42 7.35
C VAL A 51 -29.37 -4.38 6.61
N ASN A 52 -29.36 -4.40 5.28
CA ASN A 52 -30.20 -3.52 4.46
C ASN A 52 -31.69 -3.88 4.57
N GLN A 53 -32.04 -5.18 4.59
CA GLN A 53 -33.42 -5.63 4.76
C GLN A 53 -34.00 -5.27 6.13
N LEU A 54 -33.16 -5.27 7.17
CA LEU A 54 -33.55 -4.88 8.52
C LEU A 54 -33.56 -3.38 8.75
N HIS A 55 -33.09 -2.58 7.77
CA HIS A 55 -32.98 -1.13 7.87
C HIS A 55 -32.25 -0.66 9.14
N LEU A 56 -31.12 -1.30 9.48
CA LEU A 56 -30.39 -1.02 10.74
C LEU A 56 -29.70 0.35 10.78
N PHE A 57 -29.62 1.04 9.65
CA PHE A 57 -28.95 2.34 9.52
C PHE A 57 -29.83 3.31 8.74
N SER A 58 -29.91 4.54 9.22
CA SER A 58 -30.56 5.67 8.53
C SER A 58 -29.60 6.85 8.39
N VAL A 59 -29.72 7.58 7.27
CA VAL A 59 -28.86 8.74 6.92
C VAL A 59 -28.96 9.89 7.94
N ASN A 60 -30.05 9.97 8.70
CA ASN A 60 -30.33 11.07 9.63
C ASN A 60 -30.13 10.69 11.11
N GLU A 61 -29.50 9.55 11.40
CA GLU A 61 -29.24 9.10 12.77
C GLU A 61 -27.86 9.54 13.26
N SER A 62 -27.76 9.82 14.56
CA SER A 62 -26.46 10.03 15.22
C SER A 62 -25.86 8.69 15.64
N VAL A 63 -24.53 8.58 15.74
CA VAL A 63 -23.91 7.31 16.18
C VAL A 63 -24.37 6.89 17.59
N GLU A 64 -24.71 7.86 18.43
CA GLU A 64 -25.29 7.69 19.77
C GLU A 64 -26.62 6.95 19.77
N GLU A 65 -27.37 7.00 18.68
CA GLU A 65 -28.69 6.36 18.53
C GLU A 65 -28.58 4.89 18.10
N ILE A 66 -27.40 4.47 17.62
CA ILE A 66 -27.14 3.08 17.21
C ILE A 66 -26.90 2.21 18.43
N ALA A 67 -27.66 1.12 18.54
CA ALA A 67 -27.44 0.09 19.56
C ALA A 67 -26.03 -0.51 19.47
N THR A 68 -25.36 -0.69 20.61
CA THR A 68 -24.00 -1.24 20.72
C THR A 68 -23.73 -2.48 19.84
N PRO A 69 -24.58 -3.52 19.81
CA PRO A 69 -24.33 -4.70 18.97
C PRO A 69 -24.47 -4.44 17.45
N VAL A 70 -25.09 -3.33 17.04
CA VAL A 70 -25.33 -2.97 15.63
C VAL A 70 -24.14 -2.19 15.05
N LEU A 71 -23.38 -1.45 15.87
CA LEU A 71 -22.26 -0.60 15.44
C LEU A 71 -21.29 -1.32 14.50
N LYS A 72 -20.96 -2.57 14.80
CA LYS A 72 -20.02 -3.38 14.00
C LYS A 72 -20.41 -3.50 12.53
N PHE A 73 -21.69 -3.45 12.19
CA PHE A 73 -22.14 -3.58 10.81
C PHE A 73 -21.82 -2.34 9.95
N LEU A 74 -21.43 -1.20 10.55
CA LEU A 74 -20.86 -0.07 9.80
C LEU A 74 -19.56 -0.46 9.08
N LEU A 75 -18.84 -1.47 9.57
CA LEU A 75 -17.57 -1.93 8.99
C LEU A 75 -17.74 -2.75 7.71
N LEU A 76 -18.96 -3.20 7.38
CA LEU A 76 -19.20 -4.12 6.26
C LEU A 76 -18.58 -3.65 4.93
N PRO A 77 -18.76 -2.39 4.48
CA PRO A 77 -18.17 -1.96 3.23
C PRO A 77 -16.64 -1.90 3.31
N ALA A 78 -16.05 -1.49 4.44
CA ALA A 78 -14.59 -1.50 4.62
C ALA A 78 -13.98 -2.91 4.55
N LEU A 79 -14.62 -3.89 5.18
CA LEU A 79 -14.18 -5.28 5.13
C LEU A 79 -14.27 -5.83 3.70
N LEU A 80 -15.39 -5.61 3.02
CA LEU A 80 -15.57 -5.99 1.61
C LEU A 80 -14.52 -5.33 0.71
N ALA A 81 -14.24 -4.04 0.91
CA ALA A 81 -13.23 -3.30 0.16
C ALA A 81 -11.84 -3.89 0.35
N SER A 82 -11.48 -4.30 1.57
CA SER A 82 -10.16 -4.88 1.87
C SER A 82 -9.97 -6.30 1.32
N LEU A 83 -11.05 -7.06 1.20
CA LEU A 83 -11.04 -8.45 0.72
C LEU A 83 -11.21 -8.56 -0.79
N SER A 84 -11.94 -7.63 -1.44
CA SER A 84 -12.26 -7.72 -2.87
C SER A 84 -11.00 -7.82 -3.76
N PRO A 85 -9.94 -7.00 -3.57
CA PRO A 85 -8.71 -7.11 -4.36
C PRO A 85 -7.98 -8.45 -4.17
N ARG A 86 -8.25 -9.20 -3.09
CA ARG A 86 -7.56 -10.47 -2.80
C ARG A 86 -8.05 -11.61 -3.69
N LYS A 87 -9.18 -11.45 -4.38
CA LYS A 87 -9.72 -12.45 -5.32
C LYS A 87 -8.90 -12.49 -6.61
N LYS A 88 -8.73 -13.69 -7.18
CA LYS A 88 -8.11 -13.90 -8.50
C LYS A 88 -9.16 -13.72 -9.61
N ASP A 89 -9.45 -12.47 -9.97
CA ASP A 89 -10.42 -12.08 -11.00
C ASP A 89 -9.90 -10.89 -11.82
N ASP A 90 -10.75 -10.21 -12.60
CA ASP A 90 -10.41 -8.95 -13.27
C ASP A 90 -9.97 -7.90 -12.22
N ARG A 91 -8.65 -7.69 -12.15
CA ARG A 91 -8.03 -6.82 -11.14
C ARG A 91 -8.54 -5.39 -11.22
N LEU A 92 -8.77 -4.84 -12.42
CA LEU A 92 -9.25 -3.47 -12.54
C LEU A 92 -10.66 -3.35 -11.96
N LEU A 93 -11.54 -4.31 -12.26
CA LEU A 93 -12.89 -4.36 -11.72
C LEU A 93 -12.90 -4.49 -10.19
N LEU A 94 -12.04 -5.36 -9.63
CA LEU A 94 -11.92 -5.54 -8.18
C LEU A 94 -11.41 -4.28 -7.46
N ILE A 95 -10.48 -3.54 -8.08
CA ILE A 95 -9.94 -2.29 -7.54
C ILE A 95 -11.00 -1.17 -7.62
N GLU A 96 -11.73 -1.06 -8.72
CA GLU A 96 -12.86 -0.12 -8.84
C GLU A 96 -13.96 -0.43 -7.82
N GLN A 97 -14.26 -1.70 -7.58
CA GLN A 97 -15.21 -2.11 -6.55
C GLN A 97 -14.71 -1.78 -5.13
N SER A 98 -13.42 -2.01 -4.85
CA SER A 98 -12.80 -1.65 -3.58
C SER A 98 -12.87 -0.14 -3.30
N GLU A 99 -12.61 0.69 -4.33
CA GLU A 99 -12.75 2.15 -4.25
C GLU A 99 -14.17 2.57 -3.84
N ILE A 100 -15.19 2.00 -4.50
CA ILE A 100 -16.60 2.29 -4.22
C ILE A 100 -16.93 1.95 -2.77
N TYR A 101 -16.53 0.79 -2.28
CA TYR A 101 -16.82 0.36 -0.92
C TYR A 101 -16.09 1.18 0.15
N PHE A 102 -14.83 1.56 -0.07
CA PHE A 102 -14.14 2.45 0.87
C PHE A 102 -14.77 3.84 0.91
N LYS A 103 -15.18 4.39 -0.24
CA LYS A 103 -15.90 5.68 -0.30
C LYS A 103 -17.26 5.60 0.38
N ASP A 104 -18.03 4.53 0.18
CA ASP A 104 -19.31 4.31 0.87
C ASP A 104 -19.13 4.25 2.39
N PHE A 105 -18.15 3.47 2.86
CA PHE A 105 -17.81 3.38 4.28
C PHE A 105 -17.45 4.75 4.88
N LEU A 106 -16.50 5.47 4.28
CA LEU A 106 -16.04 6.74 4.82
C LEU A 106 -17.12 7.82 4.77
N LYS A 107 -17.93 7.84 3.70
CA LYS A 107 -19.07 8.74 3.59
C LYS A 107 -20.08 8.47 4.71
N ARG A 108 -20.46 7.21 4.92
CA ARG A 108 -21.38 6.82 5.99
C ARG A 108 -20.82 7.17 7.36
N CYS A 109 -19.55 6.88 7.63
CA CYS A 109 -18.91 7.27 8.88
C CYS A 109 -18.84 8.79 9.06
N SER A 110 -18.72 9.57 7.98
CA SER A 110 -18.78 11.03 8.03
C SER A 110 -20.20 11.51 8.39
N GLU A 111 -21.24 10.93 7.80
CA GLU A 111 -22.65 11.20 8.10
C GLU A 111 -22.99 10.93 9.58
N TYR A 112 -22.43 9.85 10.16
CA TYR A 112 -22.55 9.52 11.58
C TYR A 112 -21.59 10.27 12.52
N GLY A 113 -20.77 11.21 12.01
CA GLY A 113 -19.84 12.01 12.82
C GLY A 113 -18.59 11.29 13.32
N LEU A 114 -18.25 10.12 12.76
CA LEU A 114 -17.11 9.29 13.15
C LEU A 114 -15.80 9.69 12.46
N THR A 115 -15.88 10.44 11.36
CA THR A 115 -14.71 10.95 10.64
C THR A 115 -15.02 12.30 10.01
N LYS A 116 -13.97 13.06 9.67
CA LYS A 116 -14.04 14.32 8.91
C LYS A 116 -13.63 14.12 7.45
N TRP A 117 -13.68 12.88 6.97
CA TRP A 117 -13.35 12.58 5.59
C TRP A 117 -14.42 13.14 4.66
N GLU A 118 -13.94 13.71 3.56
CA GLU A 118 -14.76 14.25 2.48
C GLU A 118 -14.22 13.72 1.16
N ASP A 119 -15.11 13.33 0.25
CA ASP A 119 -14.76 12.89 -1.10
C ASP A 119 -14.28 14.11 -1.91
N LYS A 120 -12.96 14.30 -1.97
CA LYS A 120 -12.34 15.32 -2.81
C LYS A 120 -12.40 14.84 -4.26
N LYS A 121 -13.54 15.05 -4.91
CA LYS A 121 -13.63 14.89 -6.37
C LYS A 121 -12.75 15.96 -7.02
N ASP A 122 -11.58 15.54 -7.49
CA ASP A 122 -10.75 16.20 -8.51
C ASP A 122 -10.84 17.74 -8.55
N GLU A 123 -10.45 18.43 -7.48
CA GLU A 123 -10.00 19.83 -7.62
C GLU A 123 -8.65 19.91 -8.36
N ASP A 124 -8.04 18.76 -8.70
CA ASP A 124 -6.82 18.66 -9.50
C ASP A 124 -7.05 18.81 -11.03
N ALA A 125 -8.30 18.95 -11.48
CA ALA A 125 -8.59 19.28 -12.88
C ALA A 125 -8.28 20.76 -13.25
N GLU A 126 -8.15 21.66 -12.26
CA GLU A 126 -8.00 23.11 -12.51
C GLU A 126 -6.64 23.71 -12.09
N ALA A 127 -5.70 22.94 -11.52
CA ALA A 127 -4.37 23.45 -11.17
C ALA A 127 -3.39 23.48 -12.35
N LYS A 128 -3.80 24.04 -13.50
CA LYS A 128 -2.89 24.51 -14.56
C LYS A 128 -2.64 26.00 -14.39
N GLU A 129 -1.84 26.40 -13.39
CA GLU A 129 -1.28 27.76 -13.40
C GLU A 129 0.08 27.89 -12.70
N GLY A 130 1.11 28.17 -13.51
CA GLY A 130 2.14 29.17 -13.25
C GLY A 130 3.13 28.97 -12.09
N GLN A 131 4.34 28.50 -12.43
CA GLN A 131 5.67 28.93 -11.94
C GLN A 131 5.99 29.13 -10.44
N ARG A 132 5.07 28.87 -9.49
CA ARG A 132 5.32 28.78 -8.04
C ARG A 132 5.38 27.34 -7.52
N THR A 133 5.76 26.42 -8.39
CA THR A 133 5.41 25.00 -8.29
C THR A 133 6.27 24.20 -7.30
N ILE A 134 7.55 24.55 -7.11
CA ILE A 134 8.49 23.70 -6.35
C ILE A 134 8.35 23.90 -4.83
N GLU A 135 8.33 25.14 -4.33
CA GLU A 135 8.17 25.41 -2.88
C GLU A 135 6.77 25.00 -2.39
N ARG A 136 5.72 25.30 -3.16
CA ARG A 136 4.36 24.80 -2.88
C ARG A 136 4.28 23.28 -2.93
N SER A 137 5.01 22.64 -3.85
CA SER A 137 5.11 21.18 -3.90
C SER A 137 5.83 20.60 -2.69
N LEU A 138 6.87 21.28 -2.16
CA LEU A 138 7.60 20.83 -0.98
C LEU A 138 6.76 20.97 0.30
N GLU A 139 6.05 22.09 0.44
CA GLU A 139 5.12 22.32 1.55
C GLU A 139 3.94 21.34 1.51
N ASN A 140 3.37 21.08 0.33
CA ASN A 140 2.31 20.10 0.16
C ASN A 140 2.80 18.68 0.48
N ALA A 141 3.99 18.31 0.00
CA ALA A 141 4.61 17.02 0.32
C ALA A 141 4.88 16.87 1.83
N ALA A 142 5.35 17.94 2.48
CA ALA A 142 5.56 17.97 3.94
C ALA A 142 4.23 17.81 4.71
N ARG A 143 3.16 18.50 4.29
CA ARG A 143 1.81 18.36 4.88
C ARG A 143 1.24 16.96 4.71
N GLN A 144 1.34 16.38 3.51
CA GLN A 144 0.90 15.02 3.23
C GLN A 144 1.67 14.01 4.08
N ARG A 145 3.00 14.16 4.17
CA ARG A 145 3.84 13.31 5.01
C ARG A 145 3.46 13.41 6.49
N ASN A 146 3.30 14.62 7.02
CA ASN A 146 2.92 14.81 8.42
C ASN A 146 1.54 14.22 8.70
N SER A 147 0.57 14.44 7.83
CA SER A 147 -0.76 13.84 7.94
C SER A 147 -0.70 12.31 7.95
N LYS A 148 0.13 11.69 7.12
CA LYS A 148 0.35 10.23 7.13
C LYS A 148 1.00 9.75 8.42
N ILE A 149 1.98 10.49 8.95
CA ILE A 149 2.63 10.16 10.23
C ILE A 149 1.61 10.24 11.38
N ASP A 150 0.77 11.26 11.40
CA ASP A 150 -0.23 11.45 12.45
C ASP A 150 -1.30 10.36 12.38
N ARG A 151 -1.78 9.99 11.18
CA ARG A 151 -2.69 8.84 11.00
C ARG A 151 -2.07 7.55 11.48
N TYR A 152 -0.81 7.28 11.13
CA TYR A 152 -0.11 6.07 11.56
C TYR A 152 0.01 5.99 13.09
N LYS A 153 0.37 7.10 13.76
CA LYS A 153 0.43 7.14 15.23
C LYS A 153 -0.93 6.86 15.86
N GLU A 154 -1.99 7.40 15.29
CA GLU A 154 -3.35 7.21 15.79
C GLU A 154 -3.86 5.79 15.54
N GLN A 155 -3.55 5.19 14.38
CA GLN A 155 -3.81 3.77 14.11
C GLN A 155 -3.14 2.87 15.17
N GLN A 156 -1.86 3.09 15.48
CA GLN A 156 -1.16 2.32 16.52
C GLN A 156 -1.79 2.52 17.92
N ARG A 157 -2.24 3.74 18.23
CA ARG A 157 -2.93 4.03 19.49
C ARG A 157 -4.23 3.25 19.58
N LEU A 158 -5.05 3.29 18.54
CA LEU A 158 -6.34 2.61 18.47
C LEU A 158 -6.18 1.09 18.49
N GLU A 159 -5.21 0.54 17.76
CA GLU A 159 -4.89 -0.90 17.81
C GLU A 159 -4.59 -1.36 19.24
N GLY A 160 -3.79 -0.59 19.98
CA GLY A 160 -3.50 -0.85 21.39
C GLY A 160 -4.73 -0.75 22.32
N VAL A 161 -5.72 0.09 21.98
CA VAL A 161 -6.99 0.19 22.72
C VAL A 161 -7.90 -0.99 22.40
N ILE A 162 -8.07 -1.32 21.13
CA ILE A 162 -8.88 -2.44 20.64
C ILE A 162 -8.42 -3.74 21.29
N LEU A 163 -7.11 -4.02 21.26
CA LEU A 163 -6.54 -5.24 21.85
C LEU A 163 -6.69 -5.31 23.38
N LYS A 164 -6.75 -4.16 24.07
CA LYS A 164 -7.01 -4.13 25.52
C LYS A 164 -8.49 -4.42 25.81
N LEU A 165 -9.40 -3.76 25.10
CA LEU A 165 -10.84 -3.91 25.30
C LEU A 165 -11.30 -5.33 24.93
N GLU A 166 -10.80 -5.90 23.84
CA GLU A 166 -11.06 -7.29 23.44
C GLU A 166 -10.71 -8.28 24.57
N LYS A 167 -9.51 -8.16 25.14
CA LYS A 167 -9.07 -8.99 26.27
C LYS A 167 -9.90 -8.81 27.54
N THR A 168 -10.46 -7.63 27.75
CA THR A 168 -11.34 -7.35 28.90
C THR A 168 -12.71 -7.99 28.69
N LEU A 169 -13.27 -7.86 27.49
CA LEU A 169 -14.56 -8.44 27.10
C LEU A 169 -14.53 -9.97 27.11
N GLU A 170 -13.42 -10.60 26.76
CA GLU A 170 -13.26 -12.07 26.84
C GLU A 170 -13.23 -12.61 28.27
N LYS A 171 -12.72 -11.84 29.24
CA LYS A 171 -12.46 -12.30 30.61
C LYS A 171 -13.65 -12.13 31.56
N ASN A 172 -14.49 -11.14 31.29
CA ASN A 172 -15.54 -10.71 32.22
C ASN A 172 -16.90 -11.23 31.74
N GLY A 173 -17.79 -11.63 32.66
CA GLY A 173 -19.16 -12.05 32.35
C GLY A 173 -20.03 -10.91 31.77
N VAL A 174 -21.36 -11.00 31.79
CA VAL A 174 -22.24 -9.94 31.24
C VAL A 174 -22.76 -9.00 32.35
N THR A 175 -22.35 -7.74 32.36
CA THR A 175 -22.90 -6.65 33.22
C THR A 175 -23.04 -5.35 32.40
N SER A 176 -23.57 -4.27 32.99
CA SER A 176 -23.74 -2.99 32.28
C SER A 176 -22.42 -2.32 31.89
N VAL A 177 -21.35 -2.55 32.66
CA VAL A 177 -20.00 -2.03 32.38
C VAL A 177 -19.47 -2.57 31.04
N GLN A 178 -19.83 -3.80 30.67
CA GLN A 178 -19.41 -4.44 29.44
C GLN A 178 -20.12 -3.84 28.22
N ASP A 179 -21.31 -3.24 28.37
CA ASP A 179 -21.95 -2.55 27.24
C ASP A 179 -21.19 -1.27 26.88
N ASP A 180 -20.77 -0.50 27.88
CA ASP A 180 -19.91 0.68 27.69
C ASP A 180 -18.56 0.29 27.08
N GLU A 181 -17.91 -0.77 27.61
CA GLU A 181 -16.64 -1.30 27.07
C GLU A 181 -16.80 -1.85 25.64
N ALA A 182 -17.89 -2.56 25.34
CA ALA A 182 -18.18 -3.07 24.01
C ALA A 182 -18.47 -1.94 23.03
N ARG A 183 -19.14 -0.88 23.47
CA ARG A 183 -19.39 0.32 22.68
C ARG A 183 -18.07 1.03 22.35
N GLU A 184 -17.22 1.25 23.35
CA GLU A 184 -15.89 1.82 23.16
C GLU A 184 -15.04 0.97 22.20
N TYR A 185 -15.12 -0.37 22.32
CA TYR A 185 -14.44 -1.30 21.42
C TYR A 185 -14.86 -1.10 19.97
N TYR A 186 -16.17 -1.13 19.69
CA TYR A 186 -16.65 -1.00 18.31
C TYR A 186 -16.39 0.39 17.72
N LEU A 187 -16.53 1.46 18.51
CA LEU A 187 -16.21 2.81 18.07
C LEU A 187 -14.72 2.97 17.75
N SER A 188 -13.85 2.41 18.60
CA SER A 188 -12.41 2.41 18.37
C SER A 188 -12.04 1.62 17.11
N LEU A 189 -12.70 0.47 16.90
CA LEU A 189 -12.53 -0.35 15.70
C LEU A 189 -12.97 0.40 14.43
N ILE A 190 -14.12 1.09 14.46
CA ILE A 190 -14.60 1.88 13.32
C ILE A 190 -13.66 3.06 13.02
N GLN A 191 -13.17 3.76 14.04
CA GLN A 191 -12.19 4.84 13.85
C GLN A 191 -10.89 4.32 13.25
N PHE A 192 -10.39 3.17 13.72
CA PHE A 192 -9.22 2.52 13.16
C PHE A 192 -9.42 2.22 11.67
N TRP A 193 -10.56 1.63 11.32
CA TRP A 193 -10.91 1.34 9.93
C TRP A 193 -11.10 2.60 9.09
N CYS A 194 -11.62 3.70 9.64
CA CYS A 194 -11.68 4.99 8.94
C CYS A 194 -10.28 5.47 8.53
N LEU A 195 -9.32 5.42 9.45
CA LEU A 195 -7.94 5.80 9.15
C LEU A 195 -7.32 4.85 8.14
N LYS A 196 -7.51 3.53 8.31
CA LYS A 196 -7.01 2.49 7.38
C LYS A 196 -7.58 2.70 5.97
N ALA A 197 -8.89 2.93 5.84
CA ALA A 197 -9.56 3.15 4.57
C ALA A 197 -9.04 4.39 3.82
N VAL A 198 -8.69 5.47 4.53
CA VAL A 198 -8.08 6.65 3.91
C VAL A 198 -6.72 6.32 3.29
N ASP A 199 -5.89 5.53 3.97
CA ASP A 199 -4.59 5.12 3.43
C ASP A 199 -4.73 4.10 2.28
N GLU A 200 -5.68 3.17 2.40
CA GLU A 200 -5.99 2.18 1.34
C GLU A 200 -6.55 2.85 0.08
N LEU A 201 -7.40 3.87 0.21
CA LEU A 201 -7.90 4.63 -0.94
C LEU A 201 -6.78 5.22 -1.79
N VAL A 202 -5.76 5.78 -1.16
CA VAL A 202 -4.58 6.28 -1.86
C VAL A 202 -3.87 5.15 -2.62
N SER A 203 -3.76 3.96 -2.02
CA SER A 203 -3.16 2.79 -2.69
C SER A 203 -4.00 2.34 -3.89
N VAL A 204 -5.31 2.23 -3.71
CA VAL A 204 -6.32 1.85 -4.71
C VAL A 204 -6.31 2.81 -5.89
N GLU A 205 -6.26 4.12 -5.66
CA GLU A 205 -6.21 5.15 -6.70
C GLU A 205 -4.94 5.05 -7.56
N HIS A 206 -3.78 4.91 -6.92
CA HIS A 206 -2.52 4.72 -7.65
C HIS A 206 -2.53 3.44 -8.49
N GLU A 207 -3.00 2.33 -7.92
CA GLU A 207 -3.09 1.07 -8.63
C GLU A 207 -4.06 1.15 -9.81
N LYS A 208 -5.24 1.74 -9.61
CA LYS A 208 -6.25 1.97 -10.65
C LYS A 208 -5.66 2.75 -11.82
N ALA A 209 -4.96 3.85 -11.54
CA ALA A 209 -4.31 4.66 -12.57
C ALA A 209 -3.30 3.85 -13.41
N ILE A 210 -2.49 3.00 -12.75
CA ILE A 210 -1.54 2.11 -13.43
C ILE A 210 -2.26 1.09 -14.31
N LEU A 211 -3.28 0.42 -13.79
CA LEU A 211 -4.04 -0.61 -14.53
C LEU A 211 -4.76 -0.02 -15.73
N GLN A 212 -5.34 1.18 -15.60
CA GLN A 212 -5.98 1.90 -16.69
C GLN A 212 -4.98 2.29 -17.78
N HIS A 213 -3.80 2.80 -17.40
CA HIS A 213 -2.72 3.08 -18.35
C HIS A 213 -2.20 1.80 -19.05
N MET A 214 -2.06 0.70 -18.31
CA MET A 214 -1.67 -0.59 -18.90
C MET A 214 -2.71 -1.13 -19.89
N ARG A 215 -4.00 -0.86 -19.66
CA ARG A 215 -5.09 -1.27 -20.54
C ARG A 215 -5.21 -0.39 -21.79
N SER A 216 -4.86 0.89 -21.70
CA SER A 216 -4.93 1.85 -22.81
C SER A 216 -3.73 1.77 -23.75
N LEU A 217 -2.59 1.23 -23.28
CA LEU A 217 -1.47 0.89 -24.15
C LEU A 217 -1.96 -0.12 -25.20
N PRO A 218 -1.74 0.15 -26.51
CA PRO A 218 -2.03 -0.85 -27.51
C PRO A 218 -1.26 -2.11 -27.13
N LYS A 219 -1.95 -3.27 -27.19
CA LYS A 219 -1.28 -4.56 -27.29
C LYS A 219 -0.51 -4.51 -28.60
N GLU A 220 0.65 -3.85 -28.62
CA GLU A 220 1.63 -4.11 -29.65
C GLU A 220 1.72 -5.62 -29.63
N GLY A 221 1.29 -6.22 -30.74
CA GLY A 221 1.39 -7.63 -30.93
C GLY A 221 2.79 -8.01 -30.51
N LYS A 222 2.94 -9.23 -29.99
CA LYS A 222 4.25 -9.87 -29.97
C LYS A 222 4.79 -9.77 -31.40
N THR A 223 5.46 -8.67 -31.76
CA THR A 223 6.52 -8.67 -32.70
C THR A 223 7.39 -9.72 -32.08
N LYS A 224 7.37 -10.89 -32.69
CA LYS A 224 8.50 -11.78 -32.62
C LYS A 224 9.64 -10.88 -33.04
N HIS A 225 10.27 -10.20 -32.08
CA HIS A 225 11.69 -9.96 -32.16
C HIS A 225 12.22 -11.38 -32.24
N GLU A 226 12.32 -11.88 -33.49
CA GLU A 226 13.26 -12.92 -33.81
C GLU A 226 14.49 -12.54 -33.03
N ALA A 227 14.87 -13.40 -32.09
CA ALA A 227 16.04 -13.19 -31.28
C ALA A 227 17.20 -13.11 -32.25
N GLN A 228 17.51 -11.92 -32.74
CA GLN A 228 18.74 -11.67 -33.45
C GLN A 228 19.81 -12.16 -32.49
N PRO A 229 20.74 -13.03 -32.94
CA PRO A 229 21.74 -13.60 -32.06
C PRO A 229 22.45 -12.43 -31.37
N LYS A 230 22.20 -12.27 -30.07
CA LYS A 230 22.83 -11.22 -29.27
C LYS A 230 24.32 -11.46 -29.40
N LYS A 231 25.03 -10.56 -30.06
CA LYS A 231 26.50 -10.62 -30.16
C LYS A 231 27.02 -10.80 -28.72
N PRO A 232 27.89 -11.77 -28.45
CA PRO A 232 28.39 -11.99 -27.10
C PRO A 232 28.96 -10.68 -26.58
N PHE A 233 28.55 -10.31 -25.37
CA PHE A 233 28.98 -9.11 -24.69
C PHE A 233 30.51 -9.12 -24.67
N LYS A 234 31.14 -8.17 -25.35
CA LYS A 234 32.58 -7.97 -25.20
C LYS A 234 32.76 -7.29 -23.84
N PRO A 235 33.39 -7.95 -22.86
CA PRO A 235 33.69 -7.28 -21.60
C PRO A 235 34.58 -6.08 -21.93
N PHE A 236 34.07 -4.87 -21.72
CA PHE A 236 34.90 -3.69 -21.71
C PHE A 236 35.46 -3.58 -20.29
N ILE A 237 36.79 -3.51 -20.19
CA ILE A 237 37.44 -3.23 -18.93
C ILE A 237 37.13 -1.76 -18.62
N ILE A 238 36.46 -1.50 -17.50
CA ILE A 238 36.29 -0.13 -16.98
C ILE A 238 37.64 0.30 -16.42
N THR A 239 38.61 0.60 -17.28
CA THR A 239 39.80 1.35 -16.87
C THR A 239 39.39 2.81 -16.76
N LYS A 240 39.56 3.40 -15.57
CA LYS A 240 39.31 4.83 -15.35
C LYS A 240 40.25 5.61 -16.28
N SER A 241 39.71 6.37 -17.23
CA SER A 241 40.53 7.23 -18.07
C SER A 241 41.24 8.30 -17.21
N ALA A 242 42.39 8.79 -17.67
CA ALA A 242 43.15 9.82 -16.96
C ALA A 242 42.31 11.09 -16.68
N GLU A 243 41.29 11.36 -17.51
CA GLU A 243 40.34 12.45 -17.35
C GLU A 243 39.31 12.19 -16.25
N GLN A 244 38.79 10.96 -16.14
CA GLN A 244 37.88 10.56 -15.07
C GLN A 244 38.58 10.55 -13.70
N LYS A 245 39.88 10.20 -13.64
CA LYS A 245 40.69 10.28 -12.40
C LYS A 245 40.82 11.73 -11.90
N LYS A 246 40.91 12.73 -12.79
CA LYS A 246 40.96 14.16 -12.41
C LYS A 246 39.65 14.68 -11.83
N VAL A 247 38.51 14.18 -12.31
CA VAL A 247 37.18 14.64 -11.85
C VAL A 247 36.71 13.90 -10.60
N TYR A 248 37.00 12.60 -10.49
CA TYR A 248 36.54 11.74 -9.38
C TYR A 248 37.61 11.47 -8.30
N GLY A 249 38.83 11.98 -8.45
CA GLY A 249 39.96 11.70 -7.56
C GLY A 249 40.13 12.65 -6.36
N ALA A 250 39.27 13.66 -6.20
CA ALA A 250 39.38 14.67 -5.13
C ALA A 250 38.69 14.26 -3.82
N GLY A 251 38.59 12.96 -3.52
CA GLY A 251 37.92 12.45 -2.30
C GLY A 251 38.67 11.28 -1.68
N TYR A 252 39.17 11.51 -0.46
CA TYR A 252 39.93 10.62 0.45
C TYR A 252 41.42 10.35 0.12
N PRO A 253 42.35 11.06 0.79
CA PRO A 253 43.79 10.93 0.61
C PRO A 253 44.37 9.86 1.55
N SER A 254 44.13 8.57 1.30
CA SER A 254 44.76 7.54 2.14
C SER A 254 45.23 6.27 1.46
N LEU A 255 45.11 6.12 0.13
CA LEU A 255 45.72 5.00 -0.56
C LEU A 255 46.37 5.44 -1.88
N PRO A 256 47.70 5.29 -2.04
CA PRO A 256 48.36 5.46 -3.33
C PRO A 256 47.89 4.34 -4.26
N VAL A 257 47.04 4.67 -5.23
CA VAL A 257 46.62 3.73 -6.28
C VAL A 257 47.39 4.09 -7.55
N LEU A 258 48.49 3.37 -7.77
CA LEU A 258 49.18 3.35 -9.06
C LEU A 258 48.29 2.64 -10.08
N SER A 259 48.09 3.26 -11.24
CA SER A 259 47.51 2.57 -12.39
C SER A 259 48.49 1.53 -12.95
N VAL A 260 47.98 0.56 -13.71
CA VAL A 260 48.81 -0.46 -14.35
C VAL A 260 49.87 0.18 -15.26
N ASP A 261 49.50 1.23 -15.99
CA ASP A 261 50.41 1.96 -16.87
C ASP A 261 51.49 2.72 -16.08
N GLU A 262 51.12 3.42 -14.99
CA GLU A 262 52.09 4.08 -14.08
C GLU A 262 53.05 3.05 -13.44
N PHE A 263 52.57 1.84 -13.14
CA PHE A 263 53.41 0.75 -12.64
C PHE A 263 54.37 0.21 -13.72
N TYR A 264 53.91 0.06 -14.97
CA TYR A 264 54.76 -0.36 -16.09
C TYR A 264 55.85 0.67 -16.39
N GLU A 265 55.51 1.96 -16.41
CA GLU A 265 56.48 3.04 -16.60
C GLU A 265 57.49 3.12 -15.45
N GLN A 266 57.05 2.94 -14.21
CA GLN A 266 57.94 2.97 -13.06
C GLN A 266 58.90 1.79 -13.03
N LYS A 267 58.47 0.61 -13.47
CA LYS A 267 59.27 -0.62 -13.44
C LYS A 267 60.16 -0.81 -14.67
N TYR A 268 59.74 -0.33 -15.84
CA TYR A 268 60.44 -0.57 -17.12
C TYR A 268 60.86 0.71 -17.86
N GLY A 269 60.34 1.88 -17.50
CA GLY A 269 60.66 3.16 -18.16
C GLY A 269 62.10 3.65 -17.91
N LYS A 270 62.76 3.20 -16.84
CA LYS A 270 64.16 3.53 -16.55
C LYS A 270 65.18 2.68 -17.32
N GLU A 271 64.80 1.52 -17.86
CA GLU A 271 65.72 0.66 -18.63
C GLU A 271 65.81 1.08 -20.11
N ALA A 272 64.90 1.91 -20.60
CA ALA A 272 64.89 2.39 -21.99
C ALA A 272 65.85 3.56 -22.27
N GLN A 273 66.41 4.23 -21.25
CA GLN A 273 67.33 5.37 -21.43
C GLN A 273 68.83 5.01 -21.31
N ALA A 274 69.19 3.76 -21.03
CA ALA A 274 70.59 3.33 -20.94
C ALA A 274 71.18 2.75 -22.25
N GLY A 275 70.44 2.78 -23.37
CA GLY A 275 70.79 2.05 -24.59
C GLY A 275 71.10 2.85 -25.85
N LYS A 276 71.19 4.20 -25.81
CA LYS A 276 71.49 5.02 -27.00
C LYS A 276 72.47 6.18 -26.73
N SER A 277 73.74 5.83 -26.57
CA SER A 277 74.94 6.64 -26.83
C SER A 277 76.07 5.60 -26.97
N ASP A 278 76.66 5.29 -28.11
CA ASP A 278 77.25 6.17 -29.11
C ASP A 278 77.35 5.46 -30.47
N HIS A 279 77.06 6.15 -31.58
CA HIS A 279 77.80 5.91 -32.82
C HIS A 279 77.88 7.13 -33.74
N CYS A 280 79.12 7.62 -33.86
CA CYS A 280 79.80 8.13 -35.05
C CYS A 280 79.42 9.52 -35.59
N SER A 281 80.32 10.47 -35.33
CA SER A 281 80.55 11.66 -36.16
C SER A 281 81.78 11.43 -37.04
N CYS A 282 81.57 11.58 -38.36
CA CYS A 282 82.52 11.80 -39.46
C CYS A 282 83.67 10.79 -39.69
#